data_AF-A0A953R7H1-F1
#
_entry.id   AF-A0A953R7H1-F1
#
_cell.length_a   1.000
_cell.length_b   1.000
_cell.length_c   1.000
_cell.angle_alpha   90.00
_cell.angle_beta   90.00
_cell.angle_gamma   90.00
#
_symmetry.space_group_name_H-M   'P 1'
#
loop_
_entity.id
_entity.type
_entity.pdbx_description
1 polymer ?
#
loop_
_entity_poly.entity_id
_entity_poly.type
_entity_poly.pdbx_seq_one_letter_code
_entity_poly.pdbx_strand_id
1 'polypeptide(L)'
;MEALKSEGTLRRRCRLRPVQYLNHILEQDHRAIKRRVRASQGFRSFWGANRTIQGYEAVHAIRKGQARWVGAGQIVRQLHFIAGLFQIAI
;
A
#
# COMPACT_ATOMS: atom_id res chain seq x y z
N MET A 1 -8.04 20.56 -9.45
CA MET A 1 -9.42 20.12 -9.11
C MET A 1 -10.37 20.35 -10.28
N GLU A 2 -10.37 21.55 -10.89
CA GLU A 2 -11.16 21.82 -12.11
C GLU A 2 -10.71 20.99 -13.31
N ALA A 3 -9.40 20.86 -13.56
CA ALA A 3 -8.86 20.00 -14.62
C ALA A 3 -9.32 18.53 -14.52
N LEU A 4 -9.33 17.98 -13.30
CA LEU A 4 -9.80 16.60 -13.04
C LEU A 4 -11.33 16.44 -13.16
N LYS A 5 -12.09 17.54 -13.03
CA LYS A 5 -13.53 17.55 -13.27
C LYS A 5 -13.86 17.66 -14.76
N SER A 6 -13.05 18.40 -15.52
CA SER A 6 -13.20 18.49 -16.97
C SER A 6 -12.79 17.18 -17.66
N GLU A 7 -11.81 16.47 -17.13
CA GLU A 7 -11.39 15.13 -17.59
C GLU A 7 -12.41 14.01 -17.28
N GLY A 8 -13.42 14.27 -16.44
CA GLY A 8 -14.42 13.28 -16.03
C GLY A 8 -13.95 12.32 -14.91
N THR A 9 -12.68 12.35 -14.53
CA THR A 9 -12.11 11.57 -13.42
C THR A 9 -12.80 11.86 -12.09
N LEU A 10 -13.22 13.11 -11.86
CA LEU A 10 -13.99 13.51 -10.69
C LEU A 10 -15.40 13.95 -11.08
N ARG A 11 -16.40 13.51 -10.31
CA ARG A 11 -17.80 13.91 -10.47
C ARG A 11 -17.90 15.45 -10.40
N ARG A 12 -18.67 16.09 -11.30
CA ARG A 12 -18.84 17.56 -11.33
C ARG A 12 -19.19 18.18 -9.97
N ARG A 13 -20.01 17.49 -9.18
CA ARG A 13 -20.43 17.90 -7.82
C ARG A 13 -19.42 17.59 -6.71
N CYS A 14 -18.29 16.95 -7.01
CA CYS A 14 -17.27 16.67 -6.02
C CYS A 14 -16.75 18.00 -5.46
N ARG A 15 -16.80 18.15 -4.13
CA ARG A 15 -16.29 19.32 -3.42
C ARG A 15 -15.04 18.89 -2.66
N LEU A 16 -13.97 19.67 -2.76
CA LEU A 16 -12.79 19.47 -1.94
C LEU A 16 -13.16 19.86 -0.51
N ARG A 17 -13.08 18.93 0.44
CA ARG A 17 -13.21 19.23 1.86
C ARG A 17 -11.85 18.98 2.51
N PRO A 18 -11.00 20.01 2.67
CA PRO A 18 -9.77 19.86 3.43
C PRO A 18 -10.14 19.77 4.91
N VAL A 19 -10.39 18.54 5.37
CA VAL A 19 -10.56 18.27 6.80
C VAL A 19 -9.18 17.93 7.35
N GLN A 20 -8.56 18.90 8.03
CA GLN A 20 -7.18 18.76 8.54
C GLN A 20 -7.01 17.49 9.38
N TYR A 21 -8.00 17.15 10.20
CA TYR A 21 -7.99 15.93 11.01
C TYR A 21 -7.92 14.63 10.17
N LEU A 22 -8.75 14.52 9.13
CA LEU A 22 -8.73 13.34 8.25
C LEU A 22 -7.42 13.26 7.46
N ASN A 23 -6.89 14.42 7.05
CA ASN A 23 -5.56 14.48 6.43
C ASN A 23 -4.49 13.99 7.40
N HIS A 24 -4.53 14.39 8.68
CA HIS A 24 -3.59 13.90 9.68
C HIS A 24 -3.69 12.39 9.91
N ILE A 25 -4.89 11.79 9.90
CA ILE A 25 -5.05 10.33 10.01
C ILE A 25 -4.44 9.61 8.80
N LEU A 26 -4.79 10.04 7.59
CA LEU A 26 -4.23 9.48 6.36
C LEU A 26 -2.72 9.64 6.33
N GLU A 27 -2.24 10.80 6.77
CA GLU A 27 -0.82 11.08 6.85
C GLU A 27 -0.12 10.20 7.86
N GLN A 28 -0.75 9.95 9.00
CA GLN A 28 -0.20 9.11 10.04
C GLN A 28 -0.10 7.65 9.59
N ASP A 29 -1.13 7.13 8.92
CA ASP A 29 -1.15 5.74 8.44
C ASP A 29 0.02 5.46 7.47
N HIS A 30 0.32 6.40 6.57
CA HIS A 30 1.41 6.23 5.62
C HIS A 30 2.83 6.45 6.22
N ARG A 31 2.96 6.94 7.47
CA ARG A 31 4.28 7.29 8.07
C ARG A 31 5.24 6.09 8.09
N ALA A 32 4.73 4.89 8.32
CA ALA A 32 5.56 3.68 8.38
C ALA A 32 6.22 3.40 7.01
N ILE A 33 5.43 3.45 5.94
CA ILE A 33 5.91 3.24 4.57
C ILE A 33 6.86 4.37 4.18
N LYS A 34 6.49 5.65 4.41
CA LYS A 34 7.35 6.79 4.08
C LYS A 34 8.71 6.74 4.78
N ARG A 35 8.77 6.28 6.04
CA ARG A 35 10.05 6.10 6.76
C ARG A 35 10.94 5.06 6.08
N ARG A 36 10.38 3.90 5.70
CA ARG A 36 11.14 2.84 5.00
C ARG A 36 11.63 3.31 3.62
N VAL A 37 10.78 4.00 2.87
CA VAL A 37 11.13 4.55 1.56
C VAL A 37 12.23 5.61 1.65
N ARG A 38 12.19 6.47 2.68
CA ARG A 38 13.27 7.43 2.93
C ARG A 38 14.60 6.74 3.26
N ALA A 39 14.55 5.69 4.10
CA ALA A 39 15.73 4.89 4.41
C ALA A 39 16.30 4.16 3.18
N SER A 40 15.45 3.76 2.22
CA SER A 40 15.85 3.13 0.96
C SER A 40 16.24 4.13 -0.14
N GLN A 41 16.40 5.42 0.17
CA GLN A 41 16.69 6.50 -0.79
C GLN A 41 15.65 6.65 -1.91
N GLY A 42 14.40 6.30 -1.62
CA GLY A 42 13.30 6.37 -2.60
C GLY A 42 13.18 5.13 -3.48
N PHE A 43 12.38 5.26 -4.55
CA PHE A 43 12.18 4.21 -5.55
C PHE A 43 12.86 4.61 -6.86
N ARG A 44 13.53 3.65 -7.51
CA ARG A 44 14.23 3.88 -8.78
C ARG A 44 13.34 3.74 -10.02
N SER A 45 12.19 3.09 -9.90
CA SER A 45 11.23 2.92 -10.99
C SER A 45 9.81 2.76 -10.45
N PHE A 46 8.81 3.12 -11.27
CA PHE A 46 7.40 2.98 -10.91
C PHE A 46 7.01 1.52 -10.63
N TRP A 47 7.41 0.59 -11.50
CA TRP A 47 7.15 -0.83 -11.32
C TRP A 47 7.83 -1.41 -10.07
N GLY A 48 9.05 -0.95 -9.76
CA GLY A 48 9.75 -1.30 -8.52
C GLY A 48 9.05 -0.76 -7.28
N ALA A 49 8.55 0.48 -7.33
CA ALA A 49 7.73 1.06 -6.26
C ALA A 49 6.47 0.24 -6.00
N ASN A 50 5.73 -0.10 -7.06
CA ASN A 50 4.48 -0.86 -6.96
C ASN A 50 4.71 -2.23 -6.30
N ARG A 51 5.69 -3.00 -6.76
CA ARG A 51 6.04 -4.31 -6.17
C ARG A 51 6.48 -4.18 -4.71
N THR A 52 7.27 -3.15 -4.39
CA THR A 52 7.76 -2.93 -3.02
C THR A 52 6.63 -2.57 -2.05
N ILE A 53 5.70 -1.72 -2.48
CA ILE A 53 4.51 -1.34 -1.69
C ILE A 53 3.62 -2.57 -1.47
N GLN A 54 3.34 -3.35 -2.53
CA GLN A 54 2.59 -4.61 -2.40
C GLN A 54 3.26 -5.57 -1.40
N GLY A 55 4.60 -5.63 -1.38
CA GLY A 55 5.35 -6.46 -0.43
C GLY A 55 5.17 -6.00 1.02
N TYR A 56 5.22 -4.69 1.25
CA TYR A 56 4.93 -4.12 2.57
C TYR A 56 3.51 -4.40 3.03
N GLU A 57 2.52 -4.28 2.14
CA GLU A 57 1.12 -4.58 2.44
C GLU A 57 0.90 -6.05 2.77
N ALA A 58 1.49 -6.97 1.99
CA ALA A 58 1.39 -8.41 2.23
C ALA A 58 1.97 -8.80 3.60
N VAL A 59 3.15 -8.29 3.95
CA VAL A 59 3.76 -8.53 5.27
C VAL A 59 2.91 -7.94 6.39
N HIS A 60 2.32 -6.75 6.18
CA HIS A 60 1.44 -6.12 7.17
C HIS A 60 0.16 -6.92 7.38
N ALA A 61 -0.44 -7.45 6.31
CA ALA A 61 -1.63 -8.30 6.36
C ALA A 61 -1.35 -9.62 7.09
N ILE A 62 -0.20 -10.25 6.86
CA ILE A 62 0.26 -11.43 7.61
C ILE A 62 0.42 -11.09 9.09
N ARG A 63 1.14 -10.00 9.41
CA ARG A 63 1.39 -9.59 10.80
C ARG A 63 0.11 -9.26 11.56
N LYS A 64 -0.91 -8.71 10.89
CA LYS A 64 -2.23 -8.43 11.46
C LYS A 64 -3.11 -9.67 11.57
N GLY A 65 -2.71 -10.83 11.03
CA GLY A 65 -3.54 -12.03 10.97
C GLY A 65 -4.71 -11.94 9.99
N GLN A 66 -4.67 -10.98 9.05
CA GLN A 66 -5.71 -10.85 8.01
C GLN A 66 -5.64 -12.01 7.00
N ALA A 67 -4.47 -12.62 6.84
CA ALA A 67 -4.29 -13.87 6.13
C ALA A 67 -4.70 -15.05 7.04
N ARG A 68 -6.00 -15.37 7.08
CA ARG A 68 -6.59 -16.45 7.91
C ARG A 68 -5.85 -17.80 7.83
N TRP A 69 -5.17 -18.07 6.71
CA TRP A 69 -4.48 -19.34 6.44
C TRP A 69 -2.97 -19.31 6.73
N VAL A 70 -2.43 -18.15 7.12
CA VAL A 70 -1.00 -17.89 7.28
C VAL A 70 -0.71 -17.43 8.72
N GLY A 71 -0.46 -18.38 9.61
CA GLY A 71 -0.09 -18.08 10.99
C GLY A 71 1.29 -17.41 11.11
N ALA A 72 1.49 -16.59 12.14
CA ALA A 72 2.71 -15.82 12.39
C ALA A 72 4.00 -16.67 12.52
N GLY A 73 3.90 -17.99 12.69
CA GLY A 73 5.04 -18.93 12.72
C GLY A 73 5.11 -19.92 11.55
N GLN A 74 4.21 -19.84 10.56
CA GLN A 74 4.16 -20.82 9.46
C GLN A 74 4.90 -20.29 8.22
N ILE A 75 6.24 -20.33 8.27
CA ILE A 75 7.13 -19.78 7.23
C ILE A 75 6.81 -20.34 5.83
N VAL A 76 6.56 -21.65 5.72
CA VAL A 76 6.21 -22.28 4.43
C VAL A 76 4.91 -21.72 3.85
N ARG A 77 3.91 -21.47 4.69
CA ARG A 77 2.64 -20.87 4.23
C ARG A 77 2.77 -19.39 3.90
N GLN A 78 3.60 -18.65 4.65
CA GLN A 78 3.95 -17.27 4.31
C GLN A 78 4.65 -17.20 2.96
N LEU A 79 5.58 -18.13 2.69
CA LEU A 79 6.29 -18.24 1.43
C LEU A 79 5.34 -18.51 0.27
N HIS A 80 4.47 -19.53 0.38
CA HIS A 80 3.47 -19.84 -0.65
C HIS A 80 2.50 -18.69 -0.90
N PHE A 81 2.08 -17.98 0.15
CA PHE A 81 1.21 -16.81 0.03
C PHE A 81 1.90 -15.67 -0.74
N ILE A 82 3.16 -15.37 -0.40
CA ILE A 82 3.94 -14.33 -1.08
C ILE A 82 4.20 -14.75 -2.54
N ALA A 83 4.57 -16.00 -2.80
CA ALA A 83 4.74 -16.51 -4.16
C ALA A 83 3.48 -16.37 -5.01
N GLY A 84 2.32 -16.75 -4.47
CA GLY A 84 1.03 -16.57 -5.15
C GLY A 84 0.71 -15.10 -5.42
N LEU A 85 1.01 -14.21 -4.47
CA LEU A 85 0.76 -12.77 -4.61
C LEU A 85 1.61 -12.14 -5.72
N PHE A 86 2.86 -12.57 -5.86
CA PHE A 86 3.79 -12.04 -6.85
C PHE A 86 3.93 -12.89 -8.12
N GLN A 87 3.14 -13.96 -8.24
CA GLN A 87 3.22 -14.94 -9.34
C GLN A 87 4.65 -15.47 -9.56
N ILE A 88 5.37 -15.67 -8.47
CA ILE A 88 6.72 -16.25 -8.49
C ILE A 88 6.54 -17.76 -8.37
N ALA A 89 7.06 -18.51 -9.33
CA ALA A 89 7.12 -19.96 -9.23
C ALA A 89 8.09 -20.36 -8.10
N ILE A 90 7.62 -21.17 -7.17
CA ILE A 90 8.39 -21.81 -6.09
C ILE A 90 8.22 -23.32 -6.23
#